data_AF-A0A8T0QD15-F1
#
_entry.id   AF-A0A8T0QD15-F1
#
_cell.length_a   1.000
_cell.length_b   1.000
_cell.length_c   1.000
_cell.angle_alpha   90.00
_cell.angle_beta   90.00
_cell.angle_gamma   90.00
#
_symmetry.space_group_name_H-M   'P 1'
#
loop_
_entity.id
_entity.type
_entity.pdbx_description
1 polymer ?
#
loop_
_entity_poly.entity_id
_entity_poly.type
_entity_poly.pdbx_seq_one_letter_code
_entity_poly.pdbx_strand_id
1 'polypeptide(L)'
;MSQASSSTARTRRSSADRVALQPGPLAVVAAVPLPTTVDLQAPLDDMTGLPLIMCPTCKDVRVFAAITTKSQYNIGKRFFKCPRQGYGNGRCSRYWFEEEYMVYLEDHEVPELVGKIDRLEQNLNEVKEMVGKNMEGLGSCICLVCGCVNVTIFVVLAIGLVVAVLK
;
A
#
# COMPACT_ATOMS: atom_id res chain seq x y z
N MET A 1 -36.89 5.79 47.21
CA MET A 1 -36.22 5.98 48.50
C MET A 1 -34.80 5.46 48.34
N SER A 2 -33.83 6.36 48.16
CA SER A 2 -32.85 6.76 49.19
C SER A 2 -31.68 5.76 49.22
N GLN A 3 -30.39 6.08 49.04
CA GLN A 3 -29.65 7.33 49.09
C GLN A 3 -28.37 7.25 48.23
N ALA A 4 -27.89 8.42 47.81
CA ALA A 4 -26.52 8.69 47.40
C ALA A 4 -25.65 9.09 48.61
N SER A 5 -24.33 8.94 48.50
CA SER A 5 -23.24 9.71 49.17
C SER A 5 -21.92 9.06 48.73
N SER A 6 -20.94 9.66 48.03
CA SER A 6 -20.40 11.02 47.89
C SER A 6 -19.71 11.58 49.13
N SER A 7 -18.37 11.78 49.06
CA SER A 7 -17.57 12.86 49.68
C SER A 7 -16.05 12.59 49.53
N THR A 8 -15.36 13.35 48.66
CA THR A 8 -14.40 14.47 48.93
C THR A 8 -12.98 14.04 49.36
N ALA A 9 -11.96 14.15 48.51
CA ALA A 9 -11.16 15.34 48.16
C ALA A 9 -10.17 15.81 49.26
N ARG A 10 -8.85 15.75 48.98
CA ARG A 10 -7.91 16.90 49.12
C ARG A 10 -6.44 16.58 48.73
N THR A 11 -5.99 17.28 47.69
CA THR A 11 -4.70 18.01 47.50
C THR A 11 -3.36 17.44 47.99
N ARG A 12 -2.40 17.37 47.06
CA ARG A 12 -1.12 18.12 47.22
C ARG A 12 -0.53 18.54 45.87
N ARG A 13 -0.29 19.85 45.74
CA ARG A 13 0.41 20.55 44.66
C ARG A 13 1.90 20.60 45.00
N SER A 14 2.78 20.43 44.02
CA SER A 14 4.11 21.05 44.04
C SER A 14 4.54 21.36 42.61
N SER A 15 5.10 22.55 42.43
CA SER A 15 5.42 23.21 41.16
C SER A 15 6.73 23.97 41.31
N ALA A 16 7.65 23.82 40.35
CA ALA A 16 8.79 24.66 39.97
C ALA A 16 9.78 23.72 39.21
N ASP A 17 10.46 24.04 38.11
CA ASP A 17 10.89 25.33 37.59
C ASP A 17 11.08 25.28 36.06
N ARG A 18 10.91 26.45 35.43
CA ARG A 18 11.21 26.69 34.02
C ARG A 18 12.70 26.99 33.85
N VAL A 19 13.35 26.37 32.86
CA VAL A 19 14.45 27.00 32.13
C VAL A 19 14.20 26.82 30.64
N ALA A 20 13.96 27.94 29.96
CA ALA A 20 13.94 28.04 28.52
C ALA A 20 15.35 28.37 28.03
N LEU A 21 15.85 27.62 27.05
CA LEU A 21 16.83 28.10 26.09
C LEU A 21 16.37 27.70 24.68
N GLN A 22 16.51 28.66 23.77
CA GLN A 22 15.90 28.80 22.45
C GLN A 22 16.63 27.97 21.35
N PRO A 23 16.22 28.03 20.05
CA PRO A 23 16.01 26.88 19.19
C PRO A 23 17.15 26.62 18.19
N GLY A 24 17.30 25.36 17.78
CA GLY A 24 18.13 24.95 16.64
C GLY A 24 17.27 24.32 15.55
N PRO A 25 17.38 24.71 14.27
CA PRO A 25 16.55 24.16 13.21
C PRO A 25 17.16 22.83 12.76
N LEU A 26 16.55 21.73 13.18
CA LEU A 26 16.82 20.43 12.56
C LEU A 26 15.71 20.14 11.57
N ALA A 27 16.09 20.18 10.30
CA ALA A 27 15.25 19.89 9.15
C ALA A 27 14.46 18.59 9.38
N VAL A 28 13.15 18.74 9.61
CA VAL A 28 12.23 17.60 9.51
C VAL A 28 12.00 17.40 8.02
N VAL A 29 12.82 16.55 7.42
CA VAL A 29 12.46 15.90 6.16
C VAL A 29 11.13 15.22 6.42
N ALA A 30 10.06 15.75 5.83
CA ALA A 30 8.79 15.07 5.76
C ALA A 30 9.03 13.78 4.97
N ALA A 31 9.36 12.71 5.68
CA ALA A 31 9.22 11.36 5.17
C ALA A 31 7.72 11.19 4.92
N VAL A 32 7.31 11.40 3.67
CA VAL A 32 6.01 10.93 3.19
C VAL A 32 5.97 9.45 3.55
N PRO A 33 5.03 8.99 4.40
CA PRO A 33 4.86 7.57 4.62
C PRO A 33 4.51 6.99 3.26
N LEU A 34 5.41 6.18 2.74
CA LEU A 34 5.18 5.35 1.57
C LEU A 34 3.89 4.56 1.85
N PRO A 35 2.81 4.70 1.04
CA PRO A 35 1.64 3.86 1.20
C PRO A 35 1.98 2.49 0.60
N THR A 36 2.90 1.76 1.24
CA THR A 36 3.17 0.37 0.94
C THR A 36 2.65 -0.45 2.10
N THR A 37 1.33 -0.49 2.21
CA THR A 37 0.68 -1.65 2.79
C THR A 37 -0.51 -1.96 1.92
N VAL A 38 -0.21 -2.39 0.69
CA VAL A 38 -1.15 -3.28 0.03
C VAL A 38 -0.99 -4.61 0.77
N ASP A 39 -1.89 -4.87 1.72
CA ASP A 39 -2.00 -6.17 2.39
C ASP A 39 -2.47 -7.20 1.35
N LEU A 40 -1.54 -7.61 0.48
CA LEU A 40 -1.82 -8.40 -0.72
C LEU A 40 -1.91 -9.90 -0.46
N GLN A 41 -1.49 -10.37 0.71
CA GLN A 41 -1.48 -11.79 0.98
C GLN A 41 -2.68 -12.16 1.83
N ALA A 42 -3.68 -12.74 1.17
CA ALA A 42 -4.60 -13.63 1.85
C ALA A 42 -3.76 -14.64 2.67
N PRO A 43 -4.05 -14.81 3.97
CA PRO A 43 -3.40 -15.84 4.77
C PRO A 43 -3.45 -17.18 4.05
N LEU A 44 -2.34 -17.89 4.01
CA LEU A 44 -2.26 -19.20 3.37
C LEU A 44 -2.54 -20.29 4.40
N ASP A 45 -3.09 -21.41 3.95
CA ASP A 45 -3.10 -22.65 4.73
C ASP A 45 -1.68 -23.22 4.80
N ASP A 46 -1.17 -23.46 6.01
CA ASP A 46 0.21 -23.91 6.22
C ASP A 46 0.53 -25.28 5.60
N MET A 47 -0.49 -26.12 5.33
CA MET A 47 -0.26 -27.47 4.83
C MET A 47 -0.30 -27.57 3.30
N THR A 48 -1.20 -26.82 2.67
CA THR A 48 -1.41 -26.86 1.21
C THR A 48 -0.84 -25.64 0.49
N GLY A 49 -0.57 -24.56 1.22
CA GLY A 49 -0.21 -23.26 0.65
C GLY A 49 -1.38 -22.56 -0.06
N LEU A 50 -2.60 -23.12 0.01
CA LEU A 50 -3.76 -22.54 -0.64
C LEU A 50 -4.23 -21.29 0.11
N PRO A 51 -4.66 -20.22 -0.60
CA PRO A 51 -5.13 -19.00 0.04
C PRO A 51 -6.43 -19.24 0.81
N LEU A 52 -6.57 -18.64 1.99
CA LEU A 52 -7.81 -18.57 2.76
C LEU A 52 -8.60 -17.33 2.33
N ILE A 53 -9.38 -17.48 1.27
CA ILE A 53 -10.13 -16.37 0.67
C ILE A 53 -11.22 -15.84 1.60
N MET A 54 -11.68 -14.62 1.34
CA MET A 54 -12.91 -14.10 1.94
C MET A 54 -14.08 -14.97 1.48
N CYS A 55 -14.95 -15.36 2.41
CA CYS A 55 -16.12 -16.17 2.07
C CYS A 55 -16.97 -15.40 1.03
N PRO A 56 -17.24 -15.96 -0.16
CA PRO A 56 -17.95 -15.25 -1.23
C PRO A 56 -19.39 -14.87 -0.85
N THR A 57 -19.98 -15.62 0.10
CA THR A 57 -21.32 -15.37 0.62
C THR A 57 -21.33 -14.31 1.71
N CYS A 58 -20.44 -14.41 2.71
CA CYS A 58 -20.46 -13.51 3.87
C CYS A 58 -19.66 -12.22 3.66
N LYS A 59 -18.58 -12.28 2.85
CA LYS A 59 -17.68 -11.18 2.48
C LYS A 59 -16.95 -10.48 3.64
N ASP A 60 -17.14 -10.93 4.87
CA ASP A 60 -16.58 -10.34 6.10
C ASP A 60 -15.69 -11.30 6.89
N VAL A 61 -15.71 -12.60 6.56
CA VAL A 61 -14.91 -13.64 7.21
C VAL A 61 -14.19 -14.49 6.17
N ARG A 62 -12.97 -14.90 6.50
CA ARG A 62 -12.19 -15.83 5.67
C ARG A 62 -12.63 -17.27 5.92
N VAL A 63 -12.48 -18.11 4.91
CA VAL A 63 -12.64 -19.56 5.06
C VAL A 63 -11.50 -20.11 5.92
N PHE A 64 -11.73 -21.25 6.58
CA PHE A 64 -10.67 -21.99 7.27
C PHE A 64 -10.50 -23.37 6.62
N ALA A 65 -9.29 -23.89 6.68
CA ALA A 65 -8.96 -25.26 6.29
C ALA A 65 -9.03 -26.20 7.50
N ALA A 66 -9.53 -27.40 7.32
CA ALA A 66 -9.54 -28.43 8.35
C ALA A 66 -9.56 -29.84 7.75
N ILE A 67 -9.26 -30.84 8.58
CA ILE A 67 -9.35 -32.26 8.23
C ILE A 67 -10.63 -32.82 8.84
N THR A 68 -11.36 -33.60 8.05
CA THR A 68 -12.55 -34.32 8.51
C THR A 68 -12.14 -35.41 9.49
N THR A 69 -12.50 -35.25 10.76
CA THR A 69 -12.21 -36.25 11.81
C THR A 69 -13.42 -37.11 12.18
N LYS A 70 -14.64 -36.67 11.80
CA LYS A 70 -15.92 -37.29 12.19
C LYS A 70 -16.78 -37.55 10.96
N SER A 71 -16.45 -38.59 10.21
CA SER A 71 -17.24 -39.07 9.07
C SER A 71 -16.98 -40.55 8.85
N GLN A 72 -17.99 -41.31 8.42
CA GLN A 72 -17.80 -42.71 8.01
C GLN A 72 -17.06 -42.84 6.67
N TYR A 73 -17.22 -41.85 5.78
CA TYR A 73 -16.73 -41.93 4.40
C TYR A 73 -15.64 -40.91 4.06
N ASN A 74 -15.62 -39.78 4.75
CA ASN A 74 -14.73 -38.66 4.41
C ASN A 74 -13.63 -38.46 5.44
N ILE A 75 -13.39 -39.42 6.35
CA ILE A 75 -12.35 -39.27 7.37
C ILE A 75 -10.99 -39.04 6.72
N GLY A 76 -10.21 -38.10 7.27
CA GLY A 76 -8.92 -37.70 6.72
C GLY A 76 -8.99 -36.73 5.53
N LYS A 77 -10.15 -36.54 4.88
CA LYS A 77 -10.27 -35.57 3.79
C LYS A 77 -10.21 -34.14 4.29
N ARG A 78 -9.43 -33.31 3.60
CA ARG A 78 -9.35 -31.86 3.83
C ARG A 78 -10.53 -31.12 3.24
N PHE A 79 -10.93 -30.04 3.90
CA PHE A 79 -11.97 -29.17 3.43
C PHE A 79 -11.72 -27.72 3.82
N PHE A 80 -12.34 -26.82 3.05
CA PHE A 80 -12.37 -25.38 3.28
C PHE A 80 -13.80 -24.97 3.58
N LYS A 81 -14.02 -24.19 4.64
CA LYS A 81 -15.37 -23.83 5.08
C LYS A 81 -15.46 -22.43 5.65
N CYS A 82 -16.60 -21.79 5.46
CA CYS A 82 -16.93 -20.57 6.20
C CYS A 82 -17.08 -20.85 7.71
N PRO A 83 -16.45 -20.06 8.60
CA PRO A 83 -16.54 -20.25 10.06
C PRO A 83 -17.91 -19.86 10.64
N ARG A 84 -18.75 -19.13 9.89
CA ARG A 84 -20.03 -18.61 10.38
C ARG A 84 -21.02 -19.75 10.73
N GLN A 85 -21.15 -20.07 12.01
CA GLN A 85 -22.16 -20.99 12.56
C GLN A 85 -22.98 -20.32 13.70
N GLY A 86 -24.28 -20.05 13.46
CA GLY A 86 -25.29 -19.64 14.46
C GLY A 86 -25.24 -18.16 14.87
N TYR A 87 -26.29 -17.47 15.33
CA TYR A 87 -27.70 -17.76 15.64
C TYR A 87 -28.50 -16.54 15.13
N GLY A 88 -29.66 -16.73 14.49
CA GLY A 88 -30.60 -15.63 14.18
C GLY A 88 -30.70 -15.19 12.72
N ASN A 89 -29.75 -15.52 11.84
CA ASN A 89 -29.89 -15.31 10.38
C ASN A 89 -28.96 -16.30 9.63
N GLY A 90 -29.49 -17.45 9.20
CA GLY A 90 -28.88 -18.39 8.23
C GLY A 90 -27.41 -18.80 8.45
N ARG A 91 -27.14 -20.07 8.78
CA ARG A 91 -25.78 -20.64 8.68
C ARG A 91 -25.26 -20.46 7.26
N CYS A 92 -24.06 -19.91 7.09
CA CYS A 92 -23.39 -19.92 5.80
C CYS A 92 -23.03 -21.38 5.46
N SER A 93 -23.56 -21.87 4.35
CA SER A 93 -23.35 -23.24 3.88
C SER A 93 -22.09 -23.40 3.03
N ARG A 94 -21.31 -22.33 2.83
CA ARG A 94 -20.16 -22.37 1.92
C ARG A 94 -19.08 -23.32 2.46
N TYR A 95 -18.78 -24.30 1.62
CA TYR A 95 -17.96 -25.46 1.92
C TYR A 95 -17.43 -26.03 0.61
N TRP A 96 -16.20 -26.55 0.63
CA TRP A 96 -15.57 -27.28 -0.45
C TRP A 96 -14.63 -28.34 0.12
N PHE A 97 -14.54 -29.50 -0.53
CA PHE A 97 -13.33 -30.31 -0.40
C PHE A 97 -12.14 -29.62 -1.07
N GLU A 98 -10.91 -30.00 -0.71
CA GLU A 98 -9.69 -29.38 -1.25
C GLU A 98 -9.66 -29.33 -2.79
N GLU A 99 -10.02 -30.43 -3.46
CA GLU A 99 -10.11 -30.50 -4.93
C GLU A 99 -11.11 -29.49 -5.51
N GLU A 100 -12.31 -29.42 -4.92
CA GLU A 100 -13.35 -28.46 -5.33
C GLU A 100 -12.94 -27.01 -5.04
N TYR A 101 -12.13 -26.81 -3.99
CA TYR A 101 -11.64 -25.50 -3.61
C TYR A 101 -10.59 -25.00 -4.60
N MET A 102 -9.66 -25.87 -5.03
CA MET A 102 -8.67 -25.52 -6.05
C MET A 102 -9.34 -25.11 -7.37
N VAL A 103 -10.35 -25.88 -7.82
CA VAL A 103 -11.13 -25.52 -9.01
C VAL A 103 -11.83 -24.17 -8.82
N TYR A 104 -12.40 -23.92 -7.64
CA TYR A 104 -13.03 -22.62 -7.35
C TYR A 104 -12.04 -21.45 -7.46
N LEU A 105 -10.83 -21.61 -6.92
CA LEU A 105 -9.77 -20.59 -6.99
C LEU A 105 -9.36 -20.33 -8.45
N GLU A 106 -9.18 -21.38 -9.24
CA GLU A 106 -8.81 -21.28 -10.66
C GLU A 106 -9.88 -20.53 -11.47
N ASP A 107 -11.16 -20.82 -11.22
CA ASP A 107 -12.25 -20.20 -11.97
C ASP A 107 -12.59 -18.76 -11.54
N HIS A 108 -12.31 -18.38 -10.28
CA HIS A 108 -12.83 -17.13 -9.72
C HIS A 108 -11.74 -16.16 -9.27
N GLU A 109 -10.70 -16.63 -8.57
CA GLU A 109 -9.66 -15.76 -8.00
C GLU A 109 -8.58 -15.44 -9.03
N VAL A 110 -8.15 -16.45 -9.81
CA VAL A 110 -7.09 -16.26 -10.82
C VAL A 110 -7.50 -15.25 -11.90
N PRO A 111 -8.71 -15.31 -12.51
CA PRO A 111 -9.08 -14.35 -13.55
C PRO A 111 -9.23 -12.92 -13.02
N GLU A 112 -9.71 -12.75 -11.78
CA GLU A 112 -9.78 -11.42 -11.16
C GLU A 112 -8.38 -10.82 -10.97
N LEU A 113 -7.42 -11.63 -10.52
CA LEU A 113 -6.05 -11.20 -10.31
C LEU A 113 -5.35 -10.87 -11.64
N VAL A 114 -5.51 -11.72 -12.66
CA VAL A 114 -4.98 -11.48 -14.02
C VAL A 114 -5.53 -10.16 -14.56
N GLY A 115 -6.85 -9.93 -14.46
CA GLY A 115 -7.44 -8.66 -14.92
C GLY A 115 -6.96 -7.43 -14.14
N LYS A 116 -6.57 -7.57 -12.85
CA LYS A 116 -5.93 -6.49 -12.09
C LYS A 116 -4.51 -6.22 -12.57
N ILE A 117 -3.76 -7.26 -12.90
CA ILE A 117 -2.39 -7.15 -13.45
C ILE A 117 -2.43 -6.46 -14.81
N ASP A 118 -3.33 -6.87 -15.71
CA ASP A 118 -3.48 -6.26 -17.04
C ASP A 118 -3.78 -4.75 -16.94
N ARG A 119 -4.68 -4.36 -16.04
CA ARG A 119 -4.98 -2.94 -15.77
C ARG A 119 -3.77 -2.20 -15.21
N LEU A 120 -3.01 -2.82 -14.32
CA LEU A 120 -1.82 -2.20 -13.75
C LEU A 120 -0.75 -2.01 -14.83
N GLU A 121 -0.54 -2.99 -15.70
CA GLU A 121 0.39 -2.92 -16.82
C GLU A 121 0.01 -1.81 -17.80
N GLN A 122 -1.27 -1.67 -18.13
CA GLN A 122 -1.77 -0.57 -18.98
C GLN A 122 -1.47 0.80 -18.37
N ASN A 123 -1.78 1.00 -17.08
CA ASN A 123 -1.48 2.25 -16.38
C ASN A 123 0.03 2.54 -16.34
N LEU A 124 0.87 1.52 -16.13
CA LEU A 124 2.32 1.67 -16.13
C LEU A 124 2.86 2.07 -17.51
N ASN A 125 2.30 1.52 -18.59
CA ASN A 125 2.66 1.89 -19.95
C ASN A 125 2.29 3.35 -20.27
N GLU A 126 1.12 3.81 -19.82
CA GLU A 126 0.72 5.21 -19.96
C GLU A 126 1.66 6.16 -19.21
N VAL A 127 1.98 5.84 -17.95
CA VAL A 127 2.94 6.61 -17.15
C VAL A 127 4.32 6.64 -17.81
N LYS A 128 4.78 5.51 -18.35
CA LYS A 128 6.05 5.41 -19.07
C LYS A 128 6.06 6.33 -20.30
N GLU A 129 4.98 6.38 -21.07
CA GLU A 129 4.87 7.30 -22.21
C GLU A 129 4.89 8.77 -21.79
N MET A 130 4.17 9.13 -20.72
CA MET A 130 4.16 10.50 -20.20
C MET A 130 5.55 10.94 -19.74
N VAL A 131 6.28 10.07 -19.04
CA VAL A 131 7.66 10.33 -18.59
C VAL A 131 8.59 10.47 -19.80
N GLY A 132 8.48 9.58 -20.81
CA GLY A 132 9.26 9.67 -22.04
C GLY A 132 9.10 11.02 -22.73
N LYS A 133 7.84 11.45 -22.95
CA LYS A 133 7.51 12.74 -23.57
C LYS A 133 8.05 13.93 -22.78
N ASN A 134 8.00 13.90 -21.44
CA ASN A 134 8.55 14.96 -20.59
C ASN A 134 10.10 15.01 -20.63
N MET A 135 10.77 13.86 -20.73
CA MET A 135 12.23 13.81 -20.81
C MET A 135 12.76 14.30 -22.17
N GLU A 136 12.07 14.00 -23.27
CA GLU A 136 12.39 14.54 -24.59
C GLU A 136 12.31 16.08 -24.62
N GLY A 137 11.29 16.66 -23.98
CA GLY A 137 11.16 18.10 -23.83
C GLY A 137 12.32 18.72 -23.05
N LEU A 138 12.74 18.09 -21.94
CA LEU A 138 13.85 18.56 -21.12
C LEU A 138 15.19 18.52 -21.87
N GLY A 139 15.44 17.47 -22.66
CA GLY A 139 16.65 17.35 -23.47
C GLY A 139 16.78 18.48 -24.51
N SER A 140 15.66 18.85 -25.15
CA SER A 140 15.62 19.98 -26.10
C SER A 140 15.95 21.32 -25.42
N CYS A 141 15.40 21.58 -24.23
CA CYS A 141 15.69 22.79 -23.47
C CYS A 141 17.16 22.89 -23.05
N ILE A 142 17.78 21.78 -22.63
CA ILE A 142 19.20 21.76 -22.24
C ILE A 142 20.10 22.10 -23.43
N CYS A 143 19.82 21.55 -24.62
CA CYS A 143 20.59 21.84 -25.83
C CYS A 143 20.50 23.32 -26.24
N LEU A 144 19.30 23.91 -26.16
CA LEU A 144 19.09 25.34 -26.46
C LEU A 144 19.87 26.24 -25.49
N VAL A 145 19.77 26.00 -24.18
CA VAL A 145 20.48 26.80 -23.17
C VAL A 145 22.00 26.67 -23.33
N CYS A 146 22.51 25.47 -23.54
CA CYS A 146 23.93 25.22 -23.77
C CYS A 146 24.45 25.98 -25.02
N GLY A 147 23.68 25.94 -26.12
CA GLY A 147 24.01 26.68 -27.34
C GLY A 147 24.05 28.21 -27.12
N CYS A 148 23.05 28.77 -26.44
CA CYS A 148 22.99 30.21 -26.15
C CYS A 148 24.16 30.69 -25.28
N VAL A 149 24.52 29.91 -24.25
CA VAL A 149 25.66 30.23 -23.37
C VAL A 149 26.97 30.19 -24.16
N ASN A 150 27.15 29.21 -25.06
CA ASN A 150 28.36 29.14 -25.87
C ASN A 150 28.50 30.36 -26.80
N VAL A 151 27.44 30.73 -27.52
CA VAL A 151 27.44 31.89 -28.43
C VAL A 151 27.72 33.19 -27.69
N THR A 152 27.09 33.40 -26.52
CA THR A 152 27.33 34.60 -25.71
C THR A 152 28.76 34.70 -25.21
N ILE A 153 29.38 33.59 -24.79
CA ILE A 153 30.81 33.55 -24.42
C ILE A 153 31.69 33.98 -25.60
N PHE A 154 31.46 33.46 -26.80
CA PHE A 154 32.23 33.83 -28.00
C PHE A 154 32.11 35.33 -28.33
N VAL A 155 30.90 35.89 -28.24
CA VAL A 155 30.65 37.31 -28.51
C VAL A 155 31.38 38.19 -27.50
N VAL A 156 31.30 37.86 -26.20
CA VAL A 156 31.99 38.62 -25.15
C VAL A 156 33.52 38.56 -25.32
N LEU A 157 34.07 37.40 -25.66
CA LEU A 157 35.51 37.26 -25.94
C LEU A 157 35.94 38.09 -27.15
N ALA A 158 35.16 38.08 -28.23
CA ALA A 158 35.45 38.87 -29.43
C ALA A 158 35.43 40.38 -29.13
N ILE A 159 34.43 40.85 -28.40
CA ILE A 159 34.34 42.26 -27.98
C ILE A 159 35.53 42.62 -27.07
N GLY A 160 35.87 41.75 -26.11
CA GLY A 160 37.02 41.95 -25.23
C GLY A 160 38.33 42.08 -26.01
N LEU A 161 38.54 41.23 -27.03
CA LEU A 161 39.68 41.30 -27.94
C LEU A 161 39.71 42.62 -28.72
N VAL A 162 38.58 43.05 -29.30
CA VAL A 162 38.49 44.32 -30.04
C VAL A 162 38.80 45.49 -29.13
N VAL A 163 38.24 45.52 -27.91
CA VAL A 163 38.50 46.57 -26.93
C VAL A 163 39.97 46.57 -26.50
N ALA A 164 40.60 45.41 -26.36
CA ALA A 164 42.01 45.29 -26.00
C ALA A 164 42.97 45.73 -27.12
N VAL A 165 42.60 45.51 -28.39
CA VAL A 165 43.41 45.91 -29.56
C VAL A 165 43.23 47.40 -29.90
N LEU A 166 42.06 47.98 -29.61
CA LEU A 166 41.77 49.40 -29.83
C LEU A 166 42.20 50.31 -28.66
N LYS A 167 42.79 49.75 -27.61
CA LYS A 167 43.36 50.47 -26.47
C LYS A 167 44.87 50.57 -26.61
#